data_AF-A0A821NKM0-F1
#
_entry.id   AF-A0A821NKM0-F1
#
_cell.length_a   1.000
_cell.length_b   1.000
_cell.length_c   1.000
_cell.angle_alpha   90.00
_cell.angle_beta   90.00
_cell.angle_gamma   90.00
#
_symmetry.space_group_name_H-M   'P 1'
#
loop_
_entity.id
_entity.type
_entity.pdbx_description
1 polymer ?
#
loop_
_entity_poly.entity_id
_entity_poly.type
_entity_poly.pdbx_seq_one_letter_code
_entity_poly.pdbx_strand_id
1 'polypeptide(L)'
;MIHMEESNQKVKKQRQQTNMRSIINFLQGVAFTLFIFAIILSIYLISIYSARLKPLDTYAIVFDAGSSHTEMFVYYWPADKSDGLGTTSTVNEYFVCPLISIIINDTTKPGELIKLKAISDFEQHLEYLDDYFQPCLTKAISKIPSNRHKFSPIFLGATAGMRLARLRNVTKSLQVLETIREIFSNSPFQFVVARQVRILTGIEEAIDGWITTNILLENFKHRHSKKKQLEHSSSQIEFDSDMVGVLDLGGASTQVTFTYKNDNNTEQVPDEFTTNITLFDTVYSPYAHSYLCWGKNEALRRYRARLLNAALDTKRLHLPNLKYISIADPCLARGANDTLTVNSLFRSPCTINEKQIYIKYTNISLFK
;
A
#
# COMPACT_ATOMS: atom_id res chain seq x y z
N MET A 1 -100.86 -23.56 12.89
CA MET A 1 -99.80 -24.45 12.37
C MET A 1 -98.89 -23.75 11.36
N ILE A 2 -99.43 -23.08 10.33
CA ILE A 2 -98.66 -22.44 9.24
C ILE A 2 -97.66 -21.36 9.74
N HIS A 3 -98.03 -20.55 10.74
CA HIS A 3 -97.15 -19.48 11.24
C HIS A 3 -95.90 -19.98 12.00
N MET A 4 -95.93 -21.21 12.53
CA MET A 4 -94.82 -21.83 13.26
C MET A 4 -93.80 -22.47 12.31
N GLU A 5 -94.22 -22.79 11.08
CA GLU A 5 -93.39 -23.44 10.07
C GLU A 5 -92.55 -22.41 9.31
N GLU A 6 -93.12 -21.24 9.02
CA GLU A 6 -92.39 -20.11 8.44
C GLU A 6 -91.35 -19.51 9.39
N SER A 7 -91.64 -19.46 10.71
CA SER A 7 -90.67 -18.98 11.70
C SER A 7 -89.49 -19.95 11.83
N ASN A 8 -89.74 -21.26 11.84
CA ASN A 8 -88.71 -22.30 11.84
C ASN A 8 -87.87 -22.30 10.54
N GLN A 9 -88.48 -22.02 9.38
CA GLN A 9 -87.73 -21.85 8.12
C GLN A 9 -86.84 -20.60 8.14
N LYS A 10 -87.32 -19.48 8.68
CA LYS A 10 -86.50 -18.26 8.84
C LYS A 10 -85.31 -18.49 9.76
N VAL A 11 -85.51 -19.13 10.92
CA VAL A 11 -84.43 -19.46 11.87
C VAL A 11 -83.42 -20.43 11.26
N LYS A 12 -83.86 -21.44 10.48
CA LYS A 12 -82.97 -22.34 9.74
C LYS A 12 -82.14 -21.60 8.70
N LYS A 13 -82.75 -20.72 7.89
CA LYS A 13 -82.04 -19.89 6.90
C LYS A 13 -81.01 -18.97 7.55
N GLN A 14 -81.38 -18.34 8.67
CA GLN A 14 -80.49 -17.46 9.44
C GLN A 14 -79.29 -18.23 10.01
N ARG A 15 -79.52 -19.43 10.59
CA ARG A 15 -78.45 -20.35 11.06
C ARG A 15 -77.55 -20.82 9.91
N GLN A 16 -78.11 -21.13 8.75
CA GLN A 16 -77.33 -21.52 7.57
C GLN A 16 -76.44 -20.36 7.10
N GLN A 17 -76.97 -19.13 7.14
CA GLN A 17 -76.25 -17.93 6.72
C GLN A 17 -75.11 -17.55 7.70
N THR A 18 -75.32 -17.70 9.01
CA THR A 18 -74.24 -17.54 10.01
C THR A 18 -73.20 -18.64 9.93
N ASN A 19 -73.59 -19.91 9.72
CA ASN A 19 -72.64 -21.00 9.50
C ASN A 19 -71.80 -20.79 8.24
N MET A 20 -72.42 -20.32 7.15
CA MET A 20 -71.71 -20.02 5.90
C MET A 20 -70.74 -18.84 6.06
N ARG A 21 -71.11 -17.77 6.77
CA ARG A 21 -70.20 -16.67 7.12
C ARG A 21 -69.04 -17.13 8.01
N SER A 22 -69.31 -18.02 8.98
CA SER A 22 -68.29 -18.60 9.85
C SER A 22 -67.25 -19.39 9.04
N ILE A 23 -67.70 -20.21 8.09
CA ILE A 23 -66.83 -20.97 7.17
C ILE A 23 -65.99 -20.04 6.30
N ILE A 24 -66.58 -18.98 5.74
CA ILE A 24 -65.85 -18.00 4.92
C ILE A 24 -64.77 -17.30 5.74
N ASN A 25 -65.08 -16.85 6.97
CA ASN A 25 -64.10 -16.20 7.84
C ASN A 25 -62.97 -17.16 8.24
N PHE A 26 -63.27 -18.44 8.48
CA PHE A 26 -62.27 -19.47 8.74
C PHE A 26 -61.35 -19.68 7.52
N LEU A 27 -61.92 -19.80 6.32
CA LEU A 27 -61.15 -19.94 5.07
C LEU A 27 -60.29 -18.70 4.78
N GLN A 28 -60.81 -17.50 5.04
CA GLN A 28 -60.04 -16.26 4.95
C GLN A 28 -58.89 -16.21 5.96
N GLY A 29 -59.13 -16.67 7.19
CA GLY A 29 -58.09 -16.80 8.22
C GLY A 29 -56.98 -17.78 7.81
N VAL A 30 -57.34 -18.95 7.26
CA VAL A 30 -56.38 -19.93 6.73
C VAL A 30 -55.63 -19.39 5.51
N ALA A 31 -56.30 -18.71 4.60
CA ALA A 31 -55.64 -18.07 3.46
C ALA A 31 -54.65 -16.99 3.89
N PHE A 32 -55.01 -16.18 4.89
CA PHE A 32 -54.14 -15.16 5.46
C PHE A 32 -52.91 -15.77 6.14
N THR A 33 -53.07 -16.82 6.94
CA THR A 33 -51.93 -17.49 7.59
C THR A 33 -51.00 -18.16 6.58
N LEU A 34 -51.53 -18.79 5.53
CA LEU A 34 -50.74 -19.35 4.44
C LEU A 34 -49.98 -18.27 3.66
N PHE A 35 -50.60 -17.11 3.43
CA PHE A 35 -49.96 -15.98 2.78
C PHE A 35 -48.79 -15.42 3.61
N ILE A 36 -48.98 -15.25 4.92
CA ILE A 36 -47.91 -14.82 5.83
C ILE A 36 -46.79 -15.86 5.87
N PHE A 37 -47.11 -17.15 5.94
CA PHE A 37 -46.11 -18.22 5.90
C PHE A 37 -45.31 -18.21 4.59
N ALA A 38 -45.96 -18.01 3.44
CA ALA A 38 -45.29 -17.91 2.15
C ALA A 38 -44.35 -16.70 2.08
N ILE A 39 -44.72 -15.56 2.66
CA ILE A 39 -43.85 -14.38 2.75
C ILE A 39 -42.62 -14.68 3.62
N ILE A 40 -42.82 -15.27 4.81
CA ILE A 40 -41.71 -15.62 5.72
C ILE A 40 -40.76 -16.61 5.03
N LEU A 41 -41.30 -17.63 4.37
CA LEU A 41 -40.52 -18.60 3.62
C LEU A 41 -39.75 -17.93 2.47
N SER A 42 -40.37 -17.01 1.75
CA SER A 42 -39.72 -16.25 0.67
C SER A 42 -38.57 -15.40 1.19
N ILE A 43 -38.77 -14.67 2.29
CA ILE A 43 -37.72 -13.88 2.94
C ILE A 43 -36.57 -14.78 3.42
N TYR A 44 -36.90 -15.93 4.02
CA TYR A 44 -35.91 -16.90 4.49
C TYR A 44 -35.09 -17.48 3.32
N LEU A 45 -35.75 -17.87 2.23
CA LEU A 45 -35.08 -18.38 1.03
C LEU A 45 -34.21 -17.31 0.36
N ILE A 46 -34.68 -16.07 0.26
CA ILE A 46 -33.89 -14.94 -0.26
C ILE A 46 -32.68 -14.68 0.65
N SER A 47 -32.85 -14.75 1.97
CA SER A 47 -31.76 -14.58 2.93
C SER A 47 -30.70 -15.68 2.80
N ILE A 48 -31.10 -16.95 2.69
CA ILE A 48 -30.17 -18.07 2.45
C ILE A 48 -29.48 -17.93 1.10
N TYR A 49 -30.23 -17.58 0.06
CA TYR A 49 -29.70 -17.45 -1.29
C TYR A 49 -28.68 -16.32 -1.37
N SER A 50 -29.00 -15.14 -0.82
CA SER A 50 -28.09 -14.00 -0.73
C SER A 50 -26.87 -14.28 0.15
N ALA A 51 -27.01 -15.02 1.26
CA ALA A 51 -25.89 -15.42 2.10
C ALA A 51 -24.96 -16.41 1.39
N ARG A 52 -25.49 -17.34 0.59
CA ARG A 52 -24.69 -18.30 -0.19
C ARG A 52 -24.04 -17.69 -1.43
N LEU A 53 -24.60 -16.59 -1.95
CA LEU A 53 -24.04 -15.86 -3.08
C LEU A 53 -22.96 -14.86 -2.68
N LYS A 54 -22.75 -14.57 -1.38
CA LYS A 54 -21.65 -13.70 -0.99
C LYS A 54 -20.32 -14.37 -1.37
N PRO A 55 -19.55 -13.79 -2.30
CA PRO A 55 -18.25 -14.31 -2.70
C PRO A 55 -17.31 -14.35 -1.49
N LEU A 56 -16.45 -15.35 -1.42
CA LEU A 56 -15.42 -15.41 -0.39
C LEU A 56 -14.40 -14.29 -0.61
N ASP A 57 -14.05 -13.54 0.43
CA ASP A 57 -13.03 -12.48 0.34
C ASP A 57 -11.63 -13.07 0.20
N THR A 58 -10.88 -12.65 -0.82
CA THR A 58 -9.46 -12.97 -1.00
C THR A 58 -8.62 -11.88 -0.35
N TYR A 59 -7.42 -12.22 0.12
CA TYR A 59 -6.52 -11.28 0.80
C TYR A 59 -5.14 -11.27 0.17
N ALA A 60 -4.41 -10.17 0.29
CA ALA A 60 -2.98 -10.10 0.02
C ALA A 60 -2.28 -9.25 1.07
N ILE A 61 -1.02 -9.58 1.35
CA ILE A 61 -0.19 -8.90 2.33
C ILE A 61 1.00 -8.29 1.59
N VAL A 62 1.21 -6.99 1.74
CA VAL A 62 2.30 -6.26 1.08
C VAL A 62 3.07 -5.49 2.13
N PHE A 63 4.36 -5.74 2.23
CA PHE A 63 5.28 -4.93 3.02
C PHE A 63 5.95 -3.90 2.11
N ASP A 64 5.69 -2.62 2.38
CA ASP A 64 6.48 -1.52 1.82
C ASP A 64 7.69 -1.31 2.73
N ALA A 65 8.87 -1.71 2.24
CA ALA A 65 10.13 -1.57 2.95
C ALA A 65 10.87 -0.31 2.48
N GLY A 66 10.38 0.82 2.97
CA GLY A 66 10.94 2.16 2.78
C GLY A 66 12.32 2.36 3.42
N SER A 67 13.01 3.42 3.01
CA SER A 67 14.34 3.79 3.55
C SER A 67 14.33 4.27 5.02
N SER A 68 13.17 4.39 5.63
CA SER A 68 13.02 4.99 6.97
C SER A 68 12.07 4.26 7.89
N HIS A 69 11.33 3.28 7.38
CA HIS A 69 10.37 2.45 8.08
C HIS A 69 9.91 1.35 7.12
N THR A 70 9.32 0.30 7.68
CA THR A 70 8.60 -0.72 6.92
C THR A 70 7.16 -0.73 7.41
N GLU A 71 6.21 -0.83 6.50
CA GLU A 71 4.78 -0.93 6.81
C GLU A 71 4.15 -2.13 6.12
N MET A 72 3.33 -2.89 6.84
CA MET A 72 2.55 -3.99 6.29
C MET A 72 1.14 -3.49 5.97
N PHE A 73 0.73 -3.60 4.72
CA PHE A 73 -0.62 -3.39 4.24
C PHE A 73 -1.27 -4.75 3.99
N VAL A 74 -2.49 -4.94 4.50
CA VAL A 74 -3.33 -6.08 4.15
C VAL A 74 -4.49 -5.59 3.32
N TYR A 75 -4.66 -6.14 2.13
CA TYR A 75 -5.75 -5.84 1.22
C TYR A 75 -6.72 -7.01 1.13
N TYR A 76 -7.97 -6.74 0.75
CA TYR A 76 -8.95 -7.76 0.45
C TYR A 76 -9.88 -7.38 -0.72
N TRP A 77 -10.42 -8.38 -1.39
CA TRP A 77 -11.41 -8.21 -2.47
C TRP A 77 -12.30 -9.44 -2.63
N PRO A 78 -13.54 -9.30 -3.15
CA PRO A 78 -14.42 -10.41 -3.48
C PRO A 78 -13.77 -11.39 -4.47
N ALA A 79 -13.90 -12.71 -4.25
CA ALA A 79 -13.38 -13.71 -5.19
C ALA A 79 -14.12 -13.75 -6.54
N ASP A 80 -15.38 -13.31 -6.61
CA ASP A 80 -16.08 -13.19 -7.88
C ASP A 80 -15.72 -11.84 -8.55
N LYS A 81 -15.03 -11.91 -9.68
CA LYS A 81 -14.72 -10.72 -10.48
C LYS A 81 -15.90 -10.40 -11.42
N SER A 82 -17.11 -10.29 -10.87
CA SER A 82 -18.37 -10.27 -11.62
C SER A 82 -18.69 -8.96 -12.34
N ASP A 83 -17.86 -7.92 -12.23
CA ASP A 83 -18.05 -6.64 -12.92
C ASP A 83 -17.64 -6.65 -14.40
N GLY A 84 -17.08 -7.75 -14.92
CA GLY A 84 -16.78 -7.93 -16.34
C GLY A 84 -15.70 -7.00 -16.90
N LEU A 85 -15.07 -6.17 -16.06
CA LEU A 85 -13.99 -5.25 -16.43
C LEU A 85 -12.63 -5.66 -15.85
N GLY A 86 -12.57 -6.69 -14.99
CA GLY A 86 -11.33 -7.07 -14.32
C GLY A 86 -10.75 -5.93 -13.49
N THR A 87 -11.56 -4.92 -13.15
CA THR A 87 -11.11 -3.68 -12.52
C THR A 87 -10.76 -3.92 -11.06
N THR A 88 -9.54 -3.54 -10.69
CA THR A 88 -8.96 -3.50 -9.34
C THR A 88 -9.73 -2.62 -8.34
N SER A 89 -10.81 -1.99 -8.77
CA SER A 89 -11.69 -1.12 -7.98
C SER A 89 -12.52 -1.82 -6.89
N THR A 90 -12.30 -3.11 -6.66
CA THR A 90 -12.87 -3.86 -5.54
C THR A 90 -11.83 -4.24 -4.49
N VAL A 91 -10.56 -3.86 -4.71
CA VAL A 91 -9.48 -4.04 -3.73
C VAL A 91 -9.59 -2.97 -2.67
N ASN A 92 -9.82 -3.39 -1.44
CA ASN A 92 -9.94 -2.52 -0.28
C ASN A 92 -8.76 -2.76 0.66
N GLU A 93 -8.26 -1.69 1.27
CA GLU A 93 -7.35 -1.82 2.41
C GLU A 93 -8.12 -2.40 3.60
N TYR A 94 -7.65 -3.52 4.14
CA TYR A 94 -8.22 -4.16 5.31
C TYR A 94 -7.65 -3.55 6.60
N PHE A 95 -6.32 -3.45 6.71
CA PHE A 95 -5.63 -2.73 7.77
C PHE A 95 -4.14 -2.51 7.46
N VAL A 96 -3.56 -1.54 8.16
CA VAL A 96 -2.10 -1.28 8.18
C VAL A 96 -1.47 -1.70 9.51
N CYS A 97 -0.22 -2.13 9.45
CA CYS A 97 0.64 -2.41 10.60
C CYS A 97 2.05 -1.86 10.37
N PRO A 98 2.39 -0.71 10.97
CA PRO A 98 3.77 -0.20 10.95
C PRO A 98 4.68 -1.11 11.79
N LEU A 99 5.83 -1.50 11.25
CA LEU A 99 6.79 -2.31 11.99
C LEU A 99 7.52 -1.42 13.00
N ILE A 100 7.64 -1.93 14.22
CA ILE A 100 8.23 -1.21 15.35
C ILE A 100 9.75 -1.33 15.27
N SER A 101 10.46 -0.22 15.45
CA SER A 101 11.93 -0.24 15.46
C SER A 101 12.49 -1.06 16.63
N ILE A 102 13.55 -1.80 16.38
CA ILE A 102 14.31 -2.52 17.41
C ILE A 102 15.45 -1.62 17.90
N ILE A 103 15.67 -1.59 19.22
CA ILE A 103 16.79 -0.89 19.85
C ILE A 103 17.74 -1.95 20.40
N ILE A 104 18.99 -1.91 19.97
CA ILE A 104 20.05 -2.84 20.40
C ILE A 104 21.25 -2.07 20.95
N ASN A 105 22.08 -2.74 21.74
CA ASN A 105 23.37 -2.19 22.18
C ASN A 105 24.40 -2.28 21.05
N ASP A 106 25.18 -1.22 20.85
CA ASP A 106 26.32 -1.24 19.95
C ASP A 106 27.45 -2.08 20.56
N THR A 107 27.71 -3.25 19.98
CA THR A 107 28.79 -4.15 20.41
C THR A 107 30.18 -3.58 20.13
N THR A 108 30.29 -2.62 19.20
CA THR A 108 31.54 -1.93 18.87
C THR A 108 31.80 -0.73 19.77
N LYS A 109 30.77 -0.22 20.45
CA LYS A 109 30.84 0.96 21.32
C LYS A 109 29.94 0.81 22.55
N PRO A 110 30.51 0.31 23.67
CA PRO A 110 29.76 0.13 24.90
C PRO A 110 29.04 1.41 25.35
N GLY A 111 27.72 1.29 25.59
CA GLY A 111 26.87 2.40 26.03
C GLY A 111 26.16 3.19 24.92
N GLU A 112 26.47 2.91 23.64
CA GLU A 112 25.73 3.49 22.51
C GLU A 112 24.58 2.54 22.09
N LEU A 113 23.43 3.11 21.72
CA LEU A 113 22.26 2.36 21.25
C LEU A 113 22.11 2.50 19.74
N ILE A 114 21.86 1.39 19.05
CA ILE A 114 21.53 1.36 17.63
C ILE A 114 20.03 1.16 17.49
N LYS A 115 19.39 2.04 16.71
CA LYS A 115 17.97 1.93 16.36
C LYS A 115 17.84 1.38 14.95
N LEU A 116 17.33 0.15 14.82
CA LEU A 116 17.05 -0.52 13.56
C LEU A 116 15.58 -0.24 13.19
N LYS A 117 15.35 0.48 12.08
CA LYS A 117 14.00 0.94 11.72
C LYS A 117 13.58 0.56 10.31
N ALA A 118 14.49 0.60 9.34
CA ALA A 118 14.26 0.11 7.98
C ALA A 118 15.02 -1.20 7.78
N ILE A 119 14.58 -2.08 6.88
CA ILE A 119 15.29 -3.35 6.64
C ILE A 119 16.75 -3.16 6.21
N SER A 120 17.09 -2.01 5.60
CA SER A 120 18.48 -1.66 5.26
C SER A 120 19.38 -1.41 6.46
N ASP A 121 18.83 -1.26 7.67
CA ASP A 121 19.60 -1.13 8.90
C ASP A 121 20.11 -2.49 9.42
N PHE A 122 19.53 -3.60 8.93
CA PHE A 122 19.80 -4.96 9.41
C PHE A 122 20.96 -5.65 8.69
N GLU A 123 21.72 -4.94 7.83
CA GLU A 123 22.88 -5.50 7.10
C GLU A 123 23.95 -6.18 7.99
N GLN A 124 23.95 -5.89 9.29
CA GLN A 124 24.86 -6.46 10.28
C GLN A 124 24.14 -7.13 11.46
N HIS A 125 22.80 -7.23 11.39
CA HIS A 125 21.93 -7.52 12.51
C HIS A 125 20.77 -8.45 12.08
N LEU A 126 21.07 -9.42 11.22
CA LEU A 126 20.08 -10.31 10.59
C LEU A 126 19.27 -11.10 11.63
N GLU A 127 19.89 -11.40 12.77
CA GLU A 127 19.31 -12.13 13.90
C GLU A 127 18.07 -11.44 14.50
N TYR A 128 17.90 -10.13 14.28
CA TYR A 128 16.75 -9.36 14.77
C TYR A 128 15.62 -9.22 13.73
N LEU A 129 15.78 -9.76 12.51
CA LEU A 129 14.76 -9.63 11.48
C LEU A 129 13.48 -10.40 11.83
N ASP A 130 13.57 -11.58 12.44
CA ASP A 130 12.36 -12.33 12.84
C ASP A 130 11.54 -11.50 13.84
N ASP A 131 12.16 -11.08 14.95
CA ASP A 131 11.54 -10.19 15.96
C ASP A 131 10.95 -8.91 15.35
N TYR A 132 11.56 -8.38 14.29
CA TYR A 132 11.10 -7.17 13.61
C TYR A 132 9.80 -7.39 12.83
N PHE A 133 9.64 -8.56 12.18
CA PHE A 133 8.46 -8.89 11.37
C PHE A 133 7.33 -9.55 12.18
N GLN A 134 7.66 -10.32 13.24
CA GLN A 134 6.71 -11.14 14.00
C GLN A 134 5.47 -10.39 14.52
N PRO A 135 5.55 -9.16 15.07
CA PRO A 135 4.38 -8.45 15.58
C PRO A 135 3.30 -8.24 14.50
N CYS A 136 3.72 -7.85 13.29
CA CYS A 136 2.78 -7.61 12.19
C CYS A 136 2.32 -8.91 11.52
N LEU A 137 3.19 -9.91 11.37
CA LEU A 137 2.79 -11.24 10.89
C LEU A 137 1.73 -11.87 11.81
N THR A 138 1.95 -11.84 13.13
CA THR A 138 0.99 -12.34 14.12
C THR A 138 -0.35 -11.60 14.05
N LYS A 139 -0.32 -10.28 13.83
CA LYS A 139 -1.53 -9.48 13.62
C LYS A 139 -2.28 -9.89 12.34
N ALA A 140 -1.57 -10.20 11.25
CA ALA A 140 -2.19 -10.72 10.03
C ALA A 140 -2.80 -12.10 10.24
N ILE A 141 -2.09 -13.01 10.92
CA ILE A 141 -2.56 -14.37 11.21
C ILE A 141 -3.86 -14.34 12.02
N SER A 142 -3.96 -13.44 13.01
CA SER A 142 -5.17 -13.32 13.85
C SER A 142 -6.35 -12.66 13.17
N LYS A 143 -6.13 -11.78 12.18
CA LYS A 143 -7.20 -11.05 11.48
C LYS A 143 -7.70 -11.73 10.22
N ILE A 144 -6.82 -12.38 9.45
CA ILE A 144 -7.23 -13.07 8.22
C ILE A 144 -7.84 -14.42 8.60
N PRO A 145 -9.00 -14.82 8.03
CA PRO A 145 -9.59 -16.14 8.30
C PRO A 145 -8.61 -17.28 8.00
N SER A 146 -8.52 -18.27 8.90
CA SER A 146 -7.51 -19.35 8.82
C SER A 146 -7.59 -20.17 7.54
N ASN A 147 -8.80 -20.39 7.00
CA ASN A 147 -9.02 -21.05 5.72
C ASN A 147 -8.56 -20.23 4.50
N ARG A 148 -8.14 -18.97 4.70
CA ARG A 148 -7.61 -18.09 3.64
C ARG A 148 -6.10 -17.91 3.71
N HIS A 149 -5.42 -18.28 4.81
CA HIS A 149 -3.98 -18.05 4.98
C HIS A 149 -3.14 -18.60 3.82
N LYS A 150 -3.29 -19.89 3.49
CA LYS A 150 -2.55 -20.56 2.41
C LYS A 150 -2.82 -20.03 0.99
N PHE A 151 -3.85 -19.20 0.83
CA PHE A 151 -4.25 -18.57 -0.44
C PHE A 151 -4.00 -17.06 -0.45
N SER A 152 -3.49 -16.51 0.65
CA SER A 152 -3.21 -15.08 0.78
C SER A 152 -1.74 -14.84 0.46
N PRO A 153 -1.39 -14.32 -0.72
CA PRO A 153 0.00 -14.08 -1.06
C PRO A 153 0.61 -12.98 -0.21
N ILE A 154 1.88 -13.17 0.12
CA ILE A 154 2.70 -12.23 0.90
C ILE A 154 3.84 -11.69 0.03
N PHE A 155 4.04 -10.37 0.05
CA PHE A 155 5.03 -9.67 -0.76
C PHE A 155 5.81 -8.68 0.09
N LEU A 156 7.06 -8.41 -0.27
CA LEU A 156 7.84 -7.28 0.21
C LEU A 156 8.50 -6.58 -0.98
N GLY A 157 8.19 -5.30 -1.14
CA GLY A 157 8.86 -4.39 -2.05
C GLY A 157 9.80 -3.47 -1.27
N ALA A 158 11.11 -3.63 -1.46
CA ALA A 158 12.09 -2.74 -0.87
C ALA A 158 12.48 -1.61 -1.83
N THR A 159 12.52 -0.38 -1.35
CA THR A 159 12.71 0.80 -2.20
C THR A 159 14.14 1.36 -2.12
N ALA A 160 14.32 2.68 -2.20
CA ALA A 160 15.62 3.34 -2.27
C ALA A 160 16.59 3.00 -1.12
N GLY A 161 16.09 2.70 0.08
CA GLY A 161 16.93 2.32 1.22
C GLY A 161 17.77 1.07 0.91
N MET A 162 17.12 0.03 0.36
CA MET A 162 17.82 -1.19 -0.06
C MET A 162 18.57 -1.02 -1.38
N ARG A 163 18.14 -0.12 -2.28
CA ARG A 163 18.98 0.27 -3.44
C ARG A 163 20.33 0.82 -2.99
N LEU A 164 20.34 1.71 -1.99
CA LEU A 164 21.57 2.23 -1.38
C LEU A 164 22.36 1.17 -0.62
N ALA A 165 21.68 0.29 0.14
CA ALA A 165 22.35 -0.84 0.80
C ALA A 165 23.08 -1.74 -0.20
N ARG A 166 22.42 -2.10 -1.31
CA ARG A 166 23.03 -2.90 -2.39
C ARG A 166 24.25 -2.23 -3.01
N LEU A 167 24.20 -0.90 -3.21
CA LEU A 167 25.35 -0.13 -3.70
C LEU A 167 26.54 -0.15 -2.72
N ARG A 168 26.28 -0.19 -1.40
CA ARG A 168 27.34 -0.32 -0.39
C ARG A 168 27.91 -1.73 -0.34
N ASN A 169 27.04 -2.73 -0.29
CA ASN A 169 27.44 -4.12 -0.17
C ASN A 169 26.34 -5.04 -0.72
N VAL A 170 26.58 -5.58 -1.92
CA VAL A 170 25.64 -6.48 -2.59
C VAL A 170 25.37 -7.73 -1.76
N THR A 171 26.40 -8.34 -1.19
CA THR A 171 26.28 -9.59 -0.40
C THR A 171 25.40 -9.39 0.84
N LYS A 172 25.67 -8.35 1.64
CA LYS A 172 24.88 -8.06 2.85
C LYS A 172 23.43 -7.71 2.52
N SER A 173 23.22 -6.93 1.45
CA SER A 173 21.88 -6.60 0.98
C SER A 173 21.10 -7.85 0.54
N LEU A 174 21.75 -8.80 -0.15
CA LEU A 174 21.14 -10.08 -0.53
C LEU A 174 20.84 -10.96 0.69
N GLN A 175 21.73 -10.99 1.69
CA GLN A 175 21.49 -11.74 2.93
C GLN A 175 20.25 -11.23 3.67
N VAL A 176 20.05 -9.90 3.77
CA VAL A 176 18.82 -9.32 4.33
C VAL A 176 17.57 -9.84 3.60
N LEU A 177 17.59 -9.82 2.25
CA LEU A 177 16.45 -10.32 1.48
C LEU A 177 16.22 -11.82 1.68
N GLU A 178 17.28 -12.62 1.75
CA GLU A 178 17.17 -14.07 1.94
C GLU A 178 16.60 -14.43 3.31
N THR A 179 17.07 -13.80 4.38
CA THR A 179 16.48 -13.98 5.71
C THR A 179 15.00 -13.62 5.73
N ILE A 180 14.58 -12.57 5.01
CA ILE A 180 13.16 -12.23 4.93
C ILE A 180 12.36 -13.27 4.12
N ARG A 181 12.94 -13.84 3.06
CA ARG A 181 12.31 -14.95 2.33
C ARG A 181 12.09 -16.16 3.23
N GLU A 182 13.08 -16.50 4.07
CA GLU A 182 12.97 -17.57 5.06
C GLU A 182 11.82 -17.28 6.04
N ILE A 183 11.76 -16.07 6.63
CA ILE A 183 10.67 -15.64 7.52
C ILE A 183 9.31 -15.79 6.83
N PHE A 184 9.17 -15.33 5.59
CA PHE A 184 7.91 -15.39 4.86
C PHE A 184 7.53 -16.83 4.49
N SER A 185 8.51 -17.66 4.13
CA SER A 185 8.31 -19.08 3.81
C SER A 185 7.85 -19.91 5.01
N ASN A 186 8.25 -19.50 6.22
CA ASN A 186 7.85 -20.12 7.48
C ASN A 186 6.50 -19.59 8.00
N SER A 187 5.94 -18.54 7.39
CA SER A 187 4.61 -18.02 7.73
C SER A 187 3.50 -18.89 7.12
N PRO A 188 2.25 -18.82 7.60
CA PRO A 188 1.15 -19.60 7.03
C PRO A 188 0.62 -19.02 5.70
N PHE A 189 1.18 -17.90 5.23
CA PHE A 189 0.77 -17.20 4.01
C PHE A 189 1.42 -17.77 2.76
N GLN A 190 0.85 -17.44 1.59
CA GLN A 190 1.32 -17.98 0.32
C GLN A 190 2.61 -17.28 -0.16
N PHE A 191 3.75 -17.95 0.05
CA PHE A 191 5.04 -17.56 -0.49
C PHE A 191 5.58 -18.66 -1.42
N VAL A 192 5.61 -18.39 -2.73
CA VAL A 192 5.88 -19.38 -3.78
C VAL A 192 7.16 -19.08 -4.53
N VAL A 193 7.46 -17.80 -4.79
CA VAL A 193 8.61 -17.41 -5.61
C VAL A 193 9.45 -16.35 -4.92
N ALA A 194 10.78 -16.46 -5.06
CA ALA A 194 11.74 -15.52 -4.47
C ALA A 194 11.50 -14.06 -4.90
N ARG A 195 10.89 -13.82 -6.07
CA ARG A 195 10.52 -12.49 -6.57
C ARG A 195 9.47 -11.79 -5.70
N GLN A 196 8.75 -12.50 -4.83
CA GLN A 196 7.83 -11.89 -3.87
C GLN A 196 8.56 -11.03 -2.83
N VAL A 197 9.85 -11.26 -2.57
CA VAL A 197 10.70 -10.41 -1.72
C VAL A 197 11.86 -9.89 -2.57
N ARG A 198 11.80 -8.59 -2.92
CA ARG A 198 12.77 -7.99 -3.84
C ARG A 198 12.96 -6.50 -3.63
N ILE A 199 14.05 -5.98 -4.20
CA ILE A 199 14.29 -4.54 -4.34
C ILE A 199 13.60 -4.08 -5.62
N LEU A 200 12.68 -3.12 -5.51
CA LEU A 200 12.05 -2.48 -6.65
C LEU A 200 13.05 -1.58 -7.37
N THR A 201 12.98 -1.58 -8.70
CA THR A 201 13.62 -0.52 -9.47
C THR A 201 12.92 0.82 -9.18
N GLY A 202 13.62 1.92 -9.42
CA GLY A 202 13.02 3.24 -9.23
C GLY A 202 11.81 3.49 -10.14
N ILE A 203 11.83 2.91 -11.34
CA ILE A 203 10.73 2.99 -12.31
C ILE A 203 9.54 2.16 -11.84
N GLU A 204 9.74 0.92 -11.36
CA GLU A 204 8.65 0.11 -10.80
C GLU A 204 7.96 0.83 -9.65
N GLU A 205 8.70 1.38 -8.69
CA GLU A 205 8.16 2.16 -7.58
C GLU A 205 7.34 3.37 -8.07
N ALA A 206 7.84 4.08 -9.10
CA ALA A 206 7.17 5.25 -9.69
C ALA A 206 5.87 4.87 -10.44
N ILE A 207 5.88 3.75 -11.17
CA ILE A 207 4.74 3.24 -11.93
C ILE A 207 3.69 2.65 -11.00
N ASP A 208 4.07 1.87 -9.99
CA ASP A 208 3.14 1.28 -9.02
C ASP A 208 2.36 2.37 -8.27
N GLY A 209 3.03 3.47 -7.89
CA GLY A 209 2.38 4.65 -7.32
C GLY A 209 1.38 5.30 -8.27
N TRP A 210 1.76 5.50 -9.54
CA TRP A 210 0.88 6.06 -10.57
C TRP A 210 -0.34 5.19 -10.86
N ILE A 211 -0.16 3.88 -10.95
CA ILE A 211 -1.24 2.90 -11.11
C ILE A 211 -2.19 2.98 -9.91
N THR A 212 -1.65 2.95 -8.69
CA THR A 212 -2.44 3.02 -7.46
C THR A 212 -3.30 4.27 -7.42
N THR A 213 -2.71 5.45 -7.66
CA THR A 213 -3.46 6.72 -7.67
C THR A 213 -4.56 6.73 -8.72
N ASN A 214 -4.28 6.30 -9.95
CA ASN A 214 -5.28 6.33 -11.02
C ASN A 214 -6.35 5.24 -10.90
N ILE A 215 -6.08 4.13 -10.19
CA ILE A 215 -7.11 3.16 -9.77
C ILE A 215 -8.05 3.80 -8.75
N LEU A 216 -7.49 4.40 -7.69
CA LEU A 216 -8.27 4.99 -6.60
C LEU A 216 -9.14 6.17 -7.06
N LEU A 217 -8.68 6.92 -8.06
CA LEU A 217 -9.44 7.99 -8.71
C LEU A 217 -10.40 7.49 -9.80
N GLU A 218 -10.46 6.18 -10.04
CA GLU A 218 -11.29 5.53 -11.07
C GLU A 218 -11.02 6.01 -12.51
N ASN A 219 -9.86 6.62 -12.77
CA ASN A 219 -9.53 7.19 -14.08
C ASN A 219 -9.48 6.12 -15.19
N PHE A 220 -9.04 4.91 -14.87
CA PHE A 220 -9.06 3.77 -15.80
C PHE A 220 -10.48 3.35 -16.20
N LYS A 221 -11.45 3.36 -15.26
CA LYS A 221 -12.85 3.03 -15.55
C LYS A 221 -13.51 4.08 -16.43
N HIS A 222 -13.31 5.36 -16.09
CA HIS A 222 -13.85 6.47 -16.86
C HIS A 222 -13.41 6.39 -18.32
N ARG A 223 -12.14 6.08 -18.57
CA ARG A 223 -11.61 5.89 -19.93
C ARG A 223 -12.25 4.69 -20.65
N HIS A 224 -12.37 3.54 -19.99
CA HIS A 224 -13.00 2.37 -20.61
C HIS A 224 -14.48 2.63 -20.96
N SER A 225 -15.23 3.29 -20.07
CA SER A 225 -16.62 3.67 -20.33
C SER A 225 -16.75 4.65 -21.49
N LYS A 226 -15.90 5.69 -21.55
CA LYS A 226 -15.83 6.63 -22.69
C LYS A 226 -15.51 5.89 -24.00
N LYS A 227 -14.53 4.99 -24.01
CA LYS A 227 -14.16 4.20 -25.19
C LYS A 227 -15.36 3.40 -25.72
N LYS A 228 -16.09 2.70 -24.85
CA LYS A 228 -17.29 1.92 -25.23
C LYS A 228 -18.43 2.81 -25.75
N GLN A 229 -18.59 4.02 -25.23
CA GLN A 229 -19.58 4.98 -25.74
C GLN A 229 -19.18 5.58 -27.11
N LEU A 230 -17.87 5.67 -27.39
CA LEU A 230 -17.31 6.30 -28.57
C LEU A 230 -16.93 5.31 -29.69
N GLU A 231 -17.10 4.00 -29.48
CA GLU A 231 -16.97 2.98 -30.54
C GLU A 231 -17.94 3.19 -31.73
N HIS A 232 -18.92 4.10 -31.60
CA HIS A 232 -19.81 4.56 -32.67
C HIS A 232 -19.42 5.91 -33.32
N SER A 233 -18.29 6.52 -32.94
CA SER A 233 -17.83 7.80 -33.52
C SER A 233 -16.36 7.73 -33.95
N SER A 234 -16.09 8.06 -35.22
CA SER A 234 -14.81 7.89 -35.91
C SER A 234 -13.68 8.83 -35.47
N SER A 235 -13.84 9.58 -34.38
CA SER A 235 -12.85 10.54 -33.91
C SER A 235 -11.83 9.85 -33.00
N GLN A 236 -10.57 9.76 -33.46
CA GLN A 236 -9.41 9.49 -32.62
C GLN A 236 -9.33 10.57 -31.53
N ILE A 237 -9.76 10.26 -30.32
CA ILE A 237 -9.67 11.18 -29.19
C ILE A 237 -8.38 10.87 -28.42
N GLU A 238 -7.58 11.91 -28.18
CA GLU A 238 -6.41 11.89 -27.29
C GLU A 238 -6.86 11.65 -25.84
N PHE A 239 -6.81 10.40 -25.38
CA PHE A 239 -7.28 10.03 -24.03
C PHE A 239 -6.19 10.01 -22.94
N ASP A 240 -4.93 10.32 -23.26
CA ASP A 240 -3.82 10.26 -22.29
C ASP A 240 -3.78 11.47 -21.34
N SER A 241 -4.54 12.54 -21.59
CA SER A 241 -4.57 13.74 -20.74
C SER A 241 -5.43 13.63 -19.48
N ASP A 242 -6.20 12.56 -19.32
CA ASP A 242 -7.14 12.38 -18.19
C ASP A 242 -6.48 11.70 -16.96
N MET A 243 -5.23 11.24 -17.08
CA MET A 243 -4.52 10.59 -15.98
C MET A 243 -3.82 11.61 -15.07
N VAL A 244 -3.90 11.37 -13.77
CA VAL A 244 -3.24 12.22 -12.78
C VAL A 244 -1.76 11.83 -12.69
N GLY A 245 -0.88 12.83 -12.73
CA GLY A 245 0.54 12.67 -12.44
C GLY A 245 0.79 12.49 -10.93
N VAL A 246 1.83 11.73 -10.60
CA VAL A 246 2.20 11.40 -9.22
C VAL A 246 3.60 11.92 -8.91
N LEU A 247 3.72 12.55 -7.75
CA LEU A 247 4.98 12.95 -7.12
C LEU A 247 5.09 12.19 -5.80
N ASP A 248 6.14 11.39 -5.65
CA ASP A 248 6.41 10.64 -4.42
C ASP A 248 7.74 11.12 -3.81
N LEU A 249 7.73 11.45 -2.52
CA LEU A 249 8.90 11.93 -1.78
C LEU A 249 9.20 10.97 -0.61
N GLY A 250 10.05 9.98 -0.90
CA GLY A 250 10.59 9.07 0.10
C GLY A 250 11.74 9.66 0.93
N GLY A 251 12.32 8.81 1.78
CA GLY A 251 13.50 9.18 2.58
C GLY A 251 14.79 9.24 1.77
N ALA A 252 14.95 8.35 0.77
CA ALA A 252 16.19 8.19 0.00
C ALA A 252 16.05 8.43 -1.51
N SER A 253 14.83 8.47 -2.06
CA SER A 253 14.56 8.90 -3.43
C SER A 253 13.29 9.74 -3.51
N THR A 254 13.09 10.37 -4.65
CA THR A 254 11.81 10.95 -5.06
C THR A 254 11.49 10.53 -6.49
N GLN A 255 10.22 10.39 -6.80
CA GLN A 255 9.72 9.89 -8.07
C GLN A 255 8.76 10.91 -8.67
N VAL A 256 8.73 10.92 -10.00
CA VAL A 256 7.76 11.68 -10.79
C VAL A 256 7.26 10.78 -11.91
N THR A 257 5.93 10.68 -12.03
CA THR A 257 5.28 9.86 -13.06
C THR A 257 4.08 10.60 -13.63
N PHE A 258 3.96 10.71 -14.95
CA PHE A 258 2.81 11.33 -15.61
C PHE A 258 2.67 10.90 -17.07
N THR A 259 1.48 11.00 -17.62
CA THR A 259 1.26 10.86 -19.07
C THR A 259 1.42 12.22 -19.74
N TYR A 260 1.93 12.22 -20.97
CA TYR A 260 2.16 13.44 -21.75
C TYR A 260 1.62 13.26 -23.16
N LYS A 261 1.29 14.37 -23.83
CA LYS A 261 0.94 14.35 -25.25
C LYS A 261 2.23 14.36 -26.06
N ASN A 262 2.37 13.37 -26.92
CA ASN A 262 3.46 13.29 -27.88
C ASN A 262 3.02 14.04 -29.14
N ASP A 263 3.10 15.37 -29.10
CA ASP A 263 2.80 16.24 -30.24
C ASP A 263 4.10 16.83 -30.82
N ASN A 264 4.06 17.33 -32.05
CA ASN A 264 5.27 17.85 -32.71
C ASN A 264 5.85 19.11 -32.03
N ASN A 265 5.16 19.67 -31.02
CA ASN A 265 5.56 20.87 -30.30
C ASN A 265 6.11 20.56 -28.89
N THR A 266 6.02 19.32 -28.40
CA THR A 266 6.63 18.90 -27.14
C THR A 266 8.08 18.47 -27.34
N GLU A 267 8.93 18.86 -26.39
CA GLU A 267 10.31 18.38 -26.35
C GLU A 267 10.31 16.85 -26.27
N GLN A 268 11.08 16.20 -27.14
CA GLN A 268 11.10 14.75 -27.21
C GLN A 268 11.58 14.16 -25.88
N VAL A 269 10.70 13.41 -25.22
CA VAL A 269 11.04 12.66 -24.02
C VAL A 269 11.91 11.47 -24.43
N PRO A 270 13.11 11.30 -23.85
CA PRO A 270 13.94 10.14 -24.09
C PRO A 270 13.21 8.82 -23.77
N ASP A 271 13.40 7.80 -24.61
CA ASP A 271 12.78 6.48 -24.45
C ASP A 271 13.08 5.84 -23.08
N GLU A 272 14.23 6.15 -22.49
CA GLU A 272 14.63 5.64 -21.17
C GLU A 272 13.72 6.11 -20.01
N PHE A 273 12.96 7.18 -20.21
CA PHE A 273 11.99 7.67 -19.24
C PHE A 273 10.55 7.29 -19.57
N THR A 274 10.31 6.61 -20.69
CA THR A 274 8.99 6.17 -21.11
C THR A 274 8.81 4.69 -20.81
N THR A 275 7.77 4.33 -20.03
CA THR A 275 7.51 2.93 -19.67
C THR A 275 6.19 2.46 -20.24
N ASN A 276 6.22 1.47 -21.14
CA ASN A 276 5.01 0.87 -21.69
C ASN A 276 4.41 -0.16 -20.73
N ILE A 277 3.18 0.06 -20.30
CA ILE A 277 2.41 -0.84 -19.44
C ILE A 277 1.04 -1.12 -20.05
N THR A 278 0.56 -2.35 -19.95
CA THR A 278 -0.78 -2.72 -20.41
C THR A 278 -1.69 -2.94 -19.20
N LEU A 279 -2.74 -2.15 -19.08
CA LEU A 279 -3.74 -2.24 -18.02
C LEU A 279 -5.13 -2.21 -18.65
N PHE A 280 -5.99 -3.18 -18.29
CA PHE A 280 -7.37 -3.28 -18.80
C PHE A 280 -7.42 -3.19 -20.34
N ASP A 281 -6.61 -4.03 -21.00
CA ASP A 281 -6.47 -4.11 -22.46
C ASP A 281 -6.10 -2.77 -23.15
N THR A 282 -5.49 -1.85 -22.39
CA THR A 282 -5.04 -0.55 -22.88
C THR A 282 -3.56 -0.38 -22.57
N VAL A 283 -2.79 0.00 -23.59
CA VAL A 283 -1.38 0.37 -23.42
C VAL A 283 -1.31 1.82 -22.96
N TYR A 284 -0.54 2.06 -21.91
CA TYR A 284 -0.17 3.38 -21.40
C TYR A 284 1.35 3.53 -21.48
N SER A 285 1.80 4.76 -21.75
CA SER A 285 3.22 5.09 -21.88
C SER A 285 3.59 6.29 -20.99
N PRO A 286 3.40 6.20 -19.65
CA PRO A 286 3.80 7.29 -18.75
C PRO A 286 5.30 7.57 -18.82
N TYR A 287 5.65 8.85 -18.70
CA TYR A 287 6.96 9.28 -18.21
C TYR A 287 7.11 8.80 -16.77
N ALA A 288 8.24 8.19 -16.42
CA ALA A 288 8.55 7.76 -15.07
C ALA A 288 10.05 7.95 -14.78
N HIS A 289 10.36 8.63 -13.68
CA HIS A 289 11.74 8.80 -13.24
C HIS A 289 11.86 8.69 -11.72
N SER A 290 13.01 8.18 -11.26
CA SER A 290 13.34 8.08 -9.83
C SER A 290 14.71 8.69 -9.56
N TYR A 291 14.71 9.80 -8.82
CA TYR A 291 15.91 10.49 -8.39
C TYR A 291 16.43 9.88 -7.08
N LEU A 292 17.28 8.86 -7.19
CA LEU A 292 18.00 8.31 -6.04
C LEU A 292 18.87 9.39 -5.40
N CYS A 293 19.02 9.36 -4.07
CA CYS A 293 19.72 10.37 -3.28
C CYS A 293 19.04 11.75 -3.18
N TRP A 294 17.80 11.87 -3.66
CA TRP A 294 17.00 13.10 -3.58
C TRP A 294 15.75 12.96 -2.71
N GLY A 295 15.58 11.82 -2.03
CA GLY A 295 14.61 11.73 -0.94
C GLY A 295 15.02 12.63 0.23
N LYS A 296 14.06 12.99 1.09
CA LYS A 296 14.25 14.06 2.08
C LYS A 296 15.45 13.87 3.01
N ASN A 297 15.75 12.64 3.44
CA ASN A 297 16.85 12.37 4.38
C ASN A 297 18.21 12.41 3.68
N GLU A 298 18.30 11.85 2.47
CA GLU A 298 19.55 11.86 1.70
C GLU A 298 19.83 13.24 1.10
N ALA A 299 18.80 14.00 0.72
CA ALA A 299 18.93 15.41 0.35
C ALA A 299 19.48 16.24 1.52
N LEU A 300 18.94 16.08 2.73
CA LEU A 300 19.45 16.73 3.94
C LEU A 300 20.90 16.32 4.24
N ARG A 301 21.23 15.03 4.08
CA ARG A 301 22.59 14.52 4.27
C ARG A 301 23.58 15.17 3.29
N ARG A 302 23.22 15.26 2.01
CA ARG A 302 24.02 15.92 0.96
C ARG A 302 24.20 17.41 1.23
N TYR A 303 23.12 18.10 1.61
CA TYR A 303 23.21 19.49 2.04
C TYR A 303 24.23 19.67 3.18
N ARG A 304 24.16 18.84 4.24
CA ARG A 304 25.09 18.91 5.37
C ARG A 304 26.54 18.56 5.00
N ALA A 305 26.76 17.63 4.06
CA ALA A 305 28.08 17.30 3.55
C ALA A 305 28.70 18.49 2.80
N ARG A 306 27.92 19.16 1.93
CA ARG A 306 28.34 20.38 1.24
C ARG A 306 28.57 21.55 2.20
N LEU A 307 27.73 21.69 3.22
CA LEU A 307 27.90 22.70 4.27
C LEU A 307 29.23 22.50 5.02
N LEU A 308 29.57 21.24 5.35
CA LEU A 308 30.86 20.91 5.95
C LEU A 308 32.02 21.27 5.01
N ASN A 309 31.98 20.85 3.74
CA ASN A 309 33.04 21.14 2.79
C ASN A 309 33.24 22.66 2.60
N ALA A 310 32.16 23.42 2.47
CA ALA A 310 32.23 24.88 2.38
C ALA A 310 32.88 25.52 3.63
N ALA A 311 32.59 25.00 4.81
CA ALA A 311 33.20 25.46 6.07
C ALA A 311 34.70 25.10 6.16
N LEU A 312 35.11 23.96 5.59
CA LEU A 312 36.51 23.52 5.53
C LEU A 312 37.31 24.30 4.47
N ASP A 313 36.69 24.70 3.38
CA ASP A 313 37.35 25.46 2.32
C ASP A 313 37.56 26.93 2.72
N THR A 314 36.57 27.53 3.39
CA THR A 314 36.64 28.93 3.87
C THR A 314 37.58 29.10 5.06
N LYS A 315 37.59 28.14 5.97
CA LYS A 315 38.51 28.16 7.09
C LYS A 315 39.71 27.28 6.71
N ARG A 316 40.87 27.85 6.36
CA ARG A 316 42.18 27.15 6.30
C ARG A 316 42.54 26.56 7.69
N LEU A 317 41.73 25.61 8.18
CA LEU A 317 41.80 25.03 9.50
C LEU A 317 42.88 23.95 9.51
N HIS A 318 44.12 24.40 9.57
CA HIS A 318 45.14 23.65 10.28
C HIS A 318 44.87 23.76 11.79
N LEU A 319 43.78 23.16 12.29
CA LEU A 319 43.60 22.91 13.73
C LEU A 319 43.90 21.44 13.99
N PRO A 320 45.18 21.07 14.21
CA PRO A 320 45.62 19.67 14.23
C PRO A 320 45.02 18.81 15.35
N ASN A 321 44.31 19.37 16.34
CA ASN A 321 43.93 18.68 17.57
C ASN A 321 42.42 18.71 17.91
N LEU A 322 41.54 19.17 17.02
CA LEU A 322 40.11 19.22 17.33
C LEU A 322 39.36 17.98 16.80
N LYS A 323 38.70 17.24 17.70
CA LYS A 323 37.79 16.13 17.36
C LYS A 323 36.41 16.61 16.89
N TYR A 324 36.09 17.89 17.06
CA TYR A 324 34.79 18.47 16.73
C TYR A 324 34.92 19.76 15.91
N ILE A 325 33.94 20.00 15.03
CA ILE A 325 33.78 21.25 14.28
C ILE A 325 32.36 21.80 14.50
N SER A 326 32.25 23.11 14.71
CA SER A 326 30.96 23.81 14.82
C SER A 326 30.69 24.66 13.58
N ILE A 327 29.51 24.50 13.00
CA ILE A 327 29.11 25.10 11.71
C ILE A 327 27.71 25.71 11.85
N ALA A 328 27.56 26.95 11.39
CA ALA A 328 26.24 27.57 11.32
C ALA A 328 25.42 26.90 10.20
N ASP A 329 24.23 26.40 10.53
CA ASP A 329 23.32 25.76 9.57
C ASP A 329 22.10 26.69 9.33
N PRO A 330 22.06 27.42 8.20
CA PRO A 330 20.96 28.33 7.90
C PRO A 330 19.61 27.63 7.69
N CYS A 331 19.56 26.30 7.56
CA CYS A 331 18.31 25.55 7.43
C CYS A 331 17.71 25.12 8.78
N LEU A 332 18.46 25.23 9.89
CA LEU A 332 17.90 24.97 11.21
C LEU A 332 16.88 26.05 11.64
N ALA A 333 16.09 25.74 12.66
CA ALA A 333 15.30 26.74 13.36
C ALA A 333 16.20 27.60 14.26
N ARG A 334 15.81 28.83 14.54
CA ARG A 334 16.58 29.73 15.43
C ARG A 334 16.66 29.14 16.84
N GLY A 335 17.87 29.10 17.40
CA GLY A 335 18.16 28.49 18.71
C GLY A 335 18.26 26.96 18.69
N ALA A 336 18.11 26.32 17.52
CA ALA A 336 18.25 24.88 17.40
C ALA A 336 19.71 24.48 17.22
N ASN A 337 20.08 23.37 17.86
CA ASN A 337 21.37 22.72 17.72
C ASN A 337 21.17 21.27 17.27
N ASP A 338 22.08 20.75 16.46
CA ASP A 338 22.12 19.34 16.06
C ASP A 338 23.56 18.83 16.11
N THR A 339 23.73 17.53 16.29
CA THR A 339 25.03 16.87 16.33
C THR A 339 25.02 15.61 15.50
N LEU A 340 26.00 15.45 14.62
CA LEU A 340 26.18 14.27 13.80
C LEU A 340 27.65 13.87 13.74
N THR A 341 27.90 12.62 13.33
CA THR A 341 29.27 12.14 13.14
C THR A 341 29.69 12.26 11.68
N VAL A 342 30.98 12.43 11.42
CA VAL A 342 31.52 12.39 10.05
C VAL A 342 31.20 11.03 9.41
N ASN A 343 31.22 9.96 10.18
CA ASN A 343 30.84 8.63 9.68
C ASN A 343 29.36 8.58 9.27
N SER A 344 28.43 9.08 10.08
CA SER A 344 27.00 9.09 9.72
C SER A 344 26.73 9.95 8.47
N LEU A 345 27.51 11.01 8.27
CA LEU A 345 27.40 11.89 7.11
C LEU A 345 27.90 11.23 5.81
N PHE A 346 29.03 10.53 5.84
CA PHE A 346 29.70 10.01 4.64
C PHE A 346 29.56 8.49 4.42
N ARG A 347 28.84 7.77 5.30
CA ARG A 347 28.55 6.33 5.10
C ARG A 347 27.54 6.04 3.98
N SER A 348 26.86 7.06 3.46
CA SER A 348 25.87 6.89 2.39
C SER A 348 26.55 6.96 1.03
N PRO A 349 26.19 6.10 0.05
CA PRO A 349 26.62 6.26 -1.33
C PRO A 349 26.30 7.65 -1.91
N CYS A 350 25.29 8.33 -1.35
CA CYS A 350 24.86 9.66 -1.77
C CYS A 350 25.85 10.79 -1.43
N THR A 351 26.78 10.56 -0.50
CA THR A 351 27.72 11.57 -0.01
C THR A 351 29.16 11.08 0.04
N ILE A 352 29.43 9.78 -0.15
CA ILE A 352 30.78 9.21 -0.01
C ILE A 352 31.84 9.92 -0.85
N ASN A 353 31.49 10.35 -2.06
CA ASN A 353 32.39 11.07 -2.97
C ASN A 353 32.60 12.55 -2.58
N GLU A 354 31.78 13.10 -1.68
CA GLU A 354 31.95 14.45 -1.16
C GLU A 354 32.93 14.48 0.03
N LYS A 355 33.42 13.32 0.51
CA LYS A 355 34.35 13.25 1.66
C LYS A 355 35.76 13.71 1.25
N GLN A 356 36.20 14.84 1.78
CA GLN A 356 37.57 15.32 1.61
C GLN A 356 38.59 14.48 2.43
N ILE A 357 39.77 14.21 1.86
CA ILE A 357 40.80 13.31 2.43
C ILE A 357 41.34 13.81 3.78
N TYR A 358 41.33 15.12 4.00
CA TYR A 358 41.90 15.76 5.18
C TYR A 358 40.90 15.96 6.34
N ILE A 359 39.68 15.42 6.25
CA ILE A 359 38.72 15.51 7.35
C ILE A 359 39.24 14.68 8.54
N LYS A 360 39.75 15.37 9.57
CA LYS A 360 40.23 14.78 10.84
C LYS A 360 39.18 14.79 11.97
N TYR A 361 38.03 15.41 11.74
CA TYR A 361 36.96 15.52 12.73
C TYR A 361 36.19 14.20 12.86
N THR A 362 35.69 13.92 14.07
CA THR A 362 34.77 12.79 14.30
C THR A 362 33.33 13.27 14.46
N ASN A 363 33.14 14.44 15.09
CA ASN A 363 31.83 15.02 15.39
C ASN A 363 31.65 16.39 14.73
N ILE A 364 30.42 16.68 14.31
CA ILE A 364 30.00 17.94 13.70
C ILE A 364 28.83 18.48 14.53
N SER A 365 28.96 19.71 15.01
CA SER A 365 27.89 20.44 15.69
C SER A 365 27.33 21.51 14.74
N LEU A 366 26.03 21.48 14.54
CA LEU A 366 25.29 22.44 13.72
C LEU A 366 24.45 23.33 14.65
N PHE A 367 24.40 24.63 14.36
CA PHE A 367 23.63 25.61 15.16
C PHE A 367 23.04 26.72 14.29
N LYS A 368 22.00 27.41 14.78
CA LYS A 368 21.50 28.65 14.16
C LYS A 368 21.01 29.70 15.14
#